data_AF-A0A015I3X8-F1
#
_entry.id   AF-A0A015I3X8-F1
#
_cell.length_a   1.000
_cell.length_b   1.000
_cell.length_c   1.000
_cell.angle_alpha   90.00
_cell.angle_beta   90.00
_cell.angle_gamma   90.00
#
_symmetry.space_group_name_H-M   'P 1'
#
loop_
_entity.id
_entity.type
_entity.pdbx_description
1 polymer ?
#
loop_
_entity_poly.entity_id
_entity_poly.type
_entity_poly.pdbx_seq_one_letter_code
_entity_poly.pdbx_strand_id
1 'polypeptide(L)'
;MKYYTLLSFLVLLFLITIALAFPNGSELLPKTFEKRNQCNSALVNADFNTNIFKRNPSVVGTVIFSQDECGSTEVVGIFSKGFDDTSATYGLQIVDECRNVLFDFTEGLNIQPDGSGGTKSFRHKFDNVSIDCDSNGILTKKVHNSKRNCYRNKIRNRLPNKVMITKNGQGIDFAGIF
;
A
#
# COMPACT_ATOMS: atom_id res chain seq x y z
N MET A 1 -3.77 20.43 68.84
CA MET A 1 -4.17 19.62 67.67
C MET A 1 -2.91 18.98 67.09
N LYS A 2 -2.90 17.64 67.02
CA LYS A 2 -1.68 16.84 66.84
C LYS A 2 -1.22 16.92 65.38
N TYR A 3 0.06 17.17 65.14
CA TYR A 3 0.70 17.30 63.82
C TYR A 3 0.24 16.23 62.79
N TYR A 4 -0.06 15.02 63.27
CA TYR A 4 -0.61 13.91 62.50
C TYR A 4 -1.96 14.20 61.80
N THR A 5 -2.87 14.98 62.40
CA THR A 5 -4.14 15.31 61.74
C THR A 5 -3.95 16.29 60.59
N LEU A 6 -2.98 17.20 60.70
CA LEU A 6 -2.68 18.19 59.66
C LEU A 6 -1.89 17.54 58.50
N LEU A 7 -0.96 16.63 58.82
CA LEU A 7 -0.24 15.83 57.83
C LEU A 7 -1.18 14.88 57.06
N SER A 8 -2.09 14.20 57.76
CA SER A 8 -3.08 13.33 57.12
C SER A 8 -3.99 14.11 56.16
N PHE A 9 -4.38 15.33 56.52
CA PHE A 9 -5.21 16.18 55.67
C PHE A 9 -4.46 16.64 54.40
N LEU A 10 -3.17 16.98 54.54
CA LEU A 10 -2.29 17.34 53.42
C LEU A 10 -2.07 16.18 52.44
N VAL A 11 -1.87 14.96 52.95
CA VAL A 11 -1.72 13.76 52.12
C VAL A 11 -3.03 13.46 51.37
N LEU A 12 -4.18 13.61 52.03
CA LEU A 12 -5.49 13.39 51.39
C LEU A 12 -5.74 14.39 50.25
N LEU A 13 -5.42 15.66 50.47
CA LEU A 13 -5.52 16.71 49.44
C LEU A 13 -4.62 16.41 48.24
N PHE A 14 -3.39 15.95 48.47
CA PHE A 14 -2.47 15.56 47.41
C PHE A 14 -3.03 14.40 46.57
N LEU A 15 -3.58 13.37 47.23
CA LEU A 15 -4.17 12.22 46.54
C LEU A 15 -5.40 12.60 45.69
N ILE A 16 -6.23 13.54 46.16
CA ILE A 16 -7.39 14.03 45.41
C ILE A 16 -6.94 14.83 44.18
N THR A 17 -5.92 15.68 44.31
CA THR A 17 -5.37 16.43 43.16
C THR A 17 -4.77 15.52 42.09
N ILE A 18 -4.11 14.43 42.49
CA ILE A 18 -3.59 13.43 41.55
C ILE A 18 -4.75 12.71 40.84
N ALA A 19 -5.78 12.30 41.56
CA ALA A 19 -6.96 11.64 40.99
C ALA A 19 -7.74 12.52 40.00
N LEU A 20 -7.76 13.85 40.21
CA LEU A 20 -8.39 14.81 39.28
C LEU A 20 -7.48 15.21 38.11
N ALA A 21 -6.16 15.08 38.25
CA ALA A 21 -5.20 15.36 37.18
C ALA A 21 -5.06 14.18 36.20
N PHE A 22 -5.44 12.96 36.61
CA PHE A 22 -5.61 11.86 35.68
C PHE A 22 -6.92 12.05 34.92
N PRO A 23 -6.89 12.20 33.58
CA PRO A 23 -8.13 12.17 32.81
C PRO A 23 -8.80 10.82 33.06
N ASN A 24 -10.11 10.82 33.30
CA ASN A 24 -10.91 9.61 33.39
C ASN A 24 -10.46 8.65 32.28
N GLY A 25 -9.99 7.46 32.67
CA GLY A 25 -9.32 6.49 31.78
C GLY A 25 -10.18 5.98 30.61
N SER A 26 -11.37 6.53 30.42
CA SER A 26 -12.24 6.31 29.28
C SER A 26 -11.89 7.14 28.05
N GLU A 27 -11.06 8.20 28.11
CA GLU A 27 -10.78 9.05 26.92
C GLU A 27 -9.42 8.84 26.25
N LEU A 28 -8.43 8.28 26.93
CA LEU A 28 -7.10 8.01 26.35
C LEU A 28 -7.02 6.70 25.54
N LEU A 29 -8.00 5.81 25.71
CA LEU A 29 -8.03 4.51 25.03
C LEU A 29 -8.95 4.43 23.80
N PRO A 30 -10.14 5.07 23.70
CA PRO A 30 -11.01 4.83 22.56
C PRO A 30 -10.47 5.42 21.25
N LYS A 31 -9.78 6.56 21.26
CA LYS A 31 -9.29 7.17 20.00
C LYS A 31 -8.19 6.37 19.32
N THR A 32 -7.37 5.64 20.07
CA THR A 32 -6.27 4.82 19.54
C THR A 32 -6.78 3.48 18.98
N PHE A 33 -7.90 2.98 19.50
CA PHE A 33 -8.56 1.75 19.02
C PHE A 33 -9.62 2.02 17.92
N GLU A 34 -10.33 3.16 17.95
CA GLU A 34 -11.27 3.55 16.88
C GLU A 34 -10.57 3.73 15.53
N LYS A 35 -9.32 4.20 15.53
CA LYS A 35 -8.55 4.40 14.28
C LYS A 35 -8.09 3.09 13.62
N ARG A 36 -8.08 1.97 14.35
CA ARG A 36 -7.63 0.64 13.89
C ARG A 36 -8.73 -0.23 13.27
N ASN A 37 -9.95 0.30 13.10
CA ASN A 37 -11.08 -0.50 12.63
C ASN A 37 -11.73 0.05 11.34
N GLN A 38 -11.02 0.88 10.57
CA GLN A 38 -11.58 1.42 9.32
C GLN A 38 -11.39 0.45 8.14
N CYS A 39 -10.30 -0.32 8.14
CA CYS A 39 -9.95 -1.23 7.05
C CYS A 39 -9.51 -2.60 7.59
N ASN A 40 -9.76 -3.67 6.83
CA ASN A 40 -9.13 -4.95 7.09
C ASN A 40 -7.67 -4.92 6.64
N SER A 41 -6.80 -5.64 7.34
CA SER A 41 -5.46 -5.91 6.81
C SER A 41 -5.59 -6.78 5.56
N ALA A 42 -4.92 -6.39 4.47
CA ALA A 42 -4.96 -7.11 3.21
C ALA A 42 -3.56 -7.27 2.64
N LEU A 43 -3.34 -8.34 1.88
CA LEU A 43 -2.09 -8.59 1.19
C LEU A 43 -2.39 -9.16 -0.19
N VAL A 44 -1.83 -8.52 -1.22
CA VAL A 44 -1.93 -9.00 -2.60
C VAL A 44 -0.56 -8.98 -3.25
N ASN A 45 -0.38 -9.84 -4.25
CA ASN A 45 0.87 -9.92 -5.00
C ASN A 45 0.65 -9.77 -6.50
N ALA A 46 1.71 -9.33 -7.16
CA ALA A 46 1.82 -9.29 -8.60
C ALA A 46 3.10 -10.02 -8.99
N ASP A 47 2.92 -11.24 -9.47
CA ASP A 47 4.01 -12.10 -9.91
C ASP A 47 4.23 -11.97 -11.43
N PHE A 48 5.38 -11.45 -11.82
CA PHE A 48 5.76 -11.26 -13.22
C PHE A 48 6.34 -12.53 -13.87
N ASN A 49 6.57 -13.58 -13.08
CA ASN A 49 7.04 -14.89 -13.55
C ASN A 49 5.89 -15.81 -14.02
N THR A 50 4.67 -15.62 -13.51
CA THR A 50 3.55 -16.57 -13.67
C THR A 50 2.76 -16.44 -14.97
N ASN A 51 3.20 -15.64 -15.92
CA ASN A 51 2.46 -15.48 -17.17
C ASN A 51 2.62 -16.73 -18.04
N ILE A 52 1.77 -17.74 -17.82
CA ILE A 52 1.78 -19.09 -18.44
C ILE A 52 1.80 -19.04 -19.99
N PHE A 53 1.41 -17.90 -20.58
CA PHE A 53 1.40 -17.67 -22.02
C PHE A 53 2.70 -17.04 -22.57
N LYS A 54 3.62 -16.59 -21.72
CA LYS A 54 4.92 -16.04 -22.12
C LYS A 54 6.02 -17.08 -21.90
N ARG A 55 6.43 -17.76 -22.98
CA ARG A 55 7.60 -18.66 -22.97
C ARG A 55 8.92 -17.96 -22.57
N ASN A 56 9.00 -16.65 -22.74
CA ASN A 56 10.12 -15.81 -22.32
C ASN A 56 9.58 -14.50 -21.72
N PRO A 57 9.45 -14.40 -20.39
CA PRO A 57 9.04 -13.15 -19.75
C PRO A 57 10.09 -12.06 -19.96
N SER A 58 9.61 -10.85 -20.28
CA SER A 58 10.44 -9.64 -20.47
C SER A 58 10.86 -9.07 -19.12
N VAL A 59 9.98 -9.13 -18.13
CA VAL A 59 10.24 -8.78 -16.74
C VAL A 59 10.05 -10.02 -15.86
N VAL A 60 10.96 -10.26 -14.90
CA VAL A 60 10.82 -11.33 -13.89
C VAL A 60 11.02 -10.72 -12.52
N GLY A 61 10.07 -10.96 -11.63
CA GLY A 61 10.08 -10.41 -10.27
C GLY A 61 8.72 -10.50 -9.61
N THR A 62 8.65 -9.92 -8.42
CA THR A 62 7.43 -9.89 -7.62
C THR A 62 7.25 -8.51 -6.99
N VAL A 63 5.99 -8.11 -6.86
CA VAL A 63 5.58 -6.92 -6.13
C VAL A 63 4.47 -7.31 -5.17
N ILE A 64 4.61 -6.92 -3.92
CA ILE A 64 3.68 -7.19 -2.83
C ILE A 64 3.10 -5.86 -2.37
N PHE A 65 1.78 -5.86 -2.17
CA PHE A 65 1.03 -4.75 -1.59
C PHE A 65 0.49 -5.24 -0.25
N SER A 66 0.75 -4.50 0.82
CA SER A 66 0.25 -4.80 2.17
C SER A 66 -0.48 -3.60 2.72
N GLN A 67 -1.78 -3.74 2.98
CA GLN A 67 -2.62 -2.73 3.59
C GLN A 67 -2.68 -2.95 5.10
N ASP A 68 -2.51 -1.87 5.86
CA ASP A 68 -2.76 -1.86 7.31
C ASP A 68 -4.21 -1.51 7.66
N GLU A 69 -4.53 -1.61 8.95
CA GLU A 69 -5.84 -1.33 9.52
C GLU A 69 -6.32 0.13 9.33
N CYS A 70 -5.41 1.04 8.99
CA CYS A 70 -5.72 2.44 8.69
C CYS A 70 -6.00 2.67 7.20
N GLY A 71 -5.88 1.64 6.36
CA GLY A 71 -6.09 1.73 4.91
C GLY A 71 -4.88 2.20 4.13
N SER A 72 -3.71 2.33 4.76
CA SER A 72 -2.46 2.69 4.10
C SER A 72 -1.80 1.45 3.51
N THR A 73 -1.28 1.56 2.28
CA THR A 73 -0.67 0.42 1.57
C THR A 73 0.83 0.59 1.44
N GLU A 74 1.57 -0.38 1.96
CA GLU A 74 2.98 -0.56 1.68
C GLU A 74 3.19 -1.40 0.43
N VAL A 75 4.03 -0.91 -0.48
CA VAL A 75 4.42 -1.59 -1.72
C VAL A 75 5.88 -1.97 -1.61
N VAL A 76 6.17 -3.26 -1.79
CA VAL A 76 7.52 -3.82 -1.77
C VAL A 76 7.73 -4.62 -3.05
N GLY A 77 8.91 -4.55 -3.65
CA GLY A 77 9.19 -5.41 -4.79
C GLY A 77 10.66 -5.56 -5.10
N ILE A 78 10.92 -6.51 -5.99
CA ILE A 78 12.24 -6.81 -6.54
C ILE A 78 12.09 -7.50 -7.89
N PHE A 79 12.98 -7.17 -8.82
CA PHE A 79 13.06 -7.80 -10.12
C PHE A 79 14.45 -8.39 -10.36
N SER A 80 14.48 -9.57 -10.97
CA SER A 80 15.73 -10.24 -11.39
C SER A 80 15.99 -10.12 -12.89
N LYS A 81 15.04 -9.60 -13.66
CA LYS A 81 15.15 -9.42 -15.12
C LYS A 81 14.25 -8.30 -15.63
N GLY A 82 14.68 -7.63 -16.71
CA GLY A 82 13.88 -6.65 -17.47
C GLY A 82 14.32 -5.20 -17.29
N PHE A 83 15.42 -4.99 -16.56
CA PHE A 83 15.92 -3.69 -16.14
C PHE A 83 17.38 -3.47 -16.59
N ASP A 84 17.66 -3.78 -17.86
CA ASP A 84 19.03 -3.74 -18.42
C ASP A 84 19.52 -2.30 -18.70
N ASP A 85 18.62 -1.34 -18.84
CA ASP A 85 18.96 0.05 -19.17
C ASP A 85 19.05 0.91 -17.92
N THR A 86 20.26 1.07 -17.41
CA THR A 86 20.54 1.82 -16.18
C THR A 86 20.29 3.33 -16.31
N SER A 87 20.09 3.85 -17.52
CA SER A 87 19.78 5.26 -17.77
C SER A 87 18.29 5.57 -17.83
N ALA A 88 17.45 4.54 -17.92
CA ALA A 88 16.02 4.70 -18.04
C ALA A 88 15.35 4.97 -16.68
N THR A 89 14.25 5.72 -16.72
CA THR A 89 13.36 5.88 -15.57
C THR A 89 12.36 4.73 -15.57
N TYR A 90 12.38 3.94 -14.50
CA TYR A 90 11.43 2.85 -14.31
C TYR A 90 10.33 3.24 -13.33
N GLY A 91 9.11 2.84 -13.66
CA GLY A 91 7.93 3.12 -12.85
C GLY A 91 7.02 1.92 -12.70
N LEU A 92 6.08 2.05 -11.78
CA LEU A 92 5.10 1.03 -11.46
C LEU A 92 3.73 1.69 -11.31
N GLN A 93 2.79 1.20 -12.11
CA GLN A 93 1.43 1.72 -12.17
C GLN A 93 0.43 0.59 -11.99
N ILE A 94 -0.74 0.89 -11.43
CA ILE A 94 -1.90 0.02 -11.53
C ILE A 94 -2.74 0.53 -12.67
N VAL A 95 -3.12 -0.37 -13.57
CA VAL A 95 -4.00 -0.06 -14.69
C VAL A 95 -5.22 -0.95 -14.68
N ASP A 96 -6.31 -0.44 -15.26
CA ASP A 96 -7.49 -1.24 -15.59
C ASP A 96 -7.25 -2.10 -16.86
N GLU A 97 -8.25 -2.90 -17.23
CA GLU A 97 -8.21 -3.75 -18.43
C GLU A 97 -8.10 -2.97 -19.76
N CYS A 98 -8.43 -1.67 -19.77
CA CYS A 98 -8.30 -0.77 -20.90
C CYS A 98 -6.96 0.01 -20.89
N ARG A 99 -6.07 -0.25 -19.92
CA ARG A 99 -4.80 0.48 -19.69
C ARG A 99 -4.97 1.91 -19.16
N ASN A 100 -6.13 2.25 -18.59
CA ASN A 100 -6.25 3.51 -17.87
C ASN A 100 -5.46 3.40 -16.56
N VAL A 101 -4.64 4.40 -16.26
CA VAL A 101 -3.87 4.46 -15.02
C VAL A 101 -4.83 4.75 -13.86
N LEU A 102 -4.87 3.83 -12.89
CA LEU A 102 -5.65 3.93 -11.67
C LEU A 102 -4.85 4.52 -10.52
N PHE A 103 -3.58 4.13 -10.44
CA PHE A 103 -2.59 4.53 -9.45
C PHE A 103 -1.21 4.59 -10.11
N ASP A 104 -0.44 5.62 -9.79
CA ASP A 104 0.96 5.74 -10.19
C ASP A 104 1.83 5.79 -8.93
N PHE A 105 2.76 4.84 -8.82
CA PHE A 105 3.67 4.72 -7.68
C PHE A 105 5.10 5.10 -8.03
N THR A 106 5.35 5.61 -9.25
CA THR A 106 6.69 5.85 -9.80
C THR A 106 7.52 6.76 -8.90
N GLU A 107 6.97 7.89 -8.47
CA GLU A 107 7.69 8.86 -7.64
C GLU A 107 8.04 8.30 -6.25
N GLY A 108 7.16 7.48 -5.66
CA GLY A 108 7.37 6.94 -4.31
C GLY A 108 8.35 5.76 -4.27
N LEU A 109 8.36 4.90 -5.28
CA LEU A 109 9.13 3.66 -5.25
C LEU A 109 10.60 3.82 -5.69
N ASN A 110 10.89 4.79 -6.56
CA ASN A 110 12.25 5.03 -7.08
C ASN A 110 12.98 3.73 -7.49
N ILE A 111 12.42 3.01 -8.46
CA ILE A 111 12.93 1.70 -8.89
C ILE A 111 14.31 1.87 -9.55
N GLN A 112 15.34 1.30 -8.93
CA GLN A 112 16.73 1.41 -9.39
C GLN A 112 17.21 0.08 -9.98
N PRO A 113 17.64 0.07 -11.25
CA PRO A 113 18.37 -1.05 -11.82
C PRO A 113 19.62 -1.40 -10.98
N ASP A 114 19.93 -2.69 -10.89
CA ASP A 114 21.11 -3.18 -10.16
C ASP A 114 22.36 -3.37 -11.03
N GLY A 115 22.23 -3.19 -12.35
CA GLY A 115 23.31 -3.37 -13.33
C GLY A 115 23.52 -4.81 -13.82
N SER A 116 22.74 -5.77 -13.33
CA SER A 116 22.73 -7.18 -13.75
C SER A 116 21.45 -7.58 -14.50
N GLY A 117 20.65 -6.59 -14.88
CA GLY A 117 19.36 -6.76 -15.55
C GLY A 117 18.17 -6.83 -14.59
N GLY A 118 18.41 -6.79 -13.28
CA GLY A 118 17.41 -6.71 -12.22
C GLY A 118 17.33 -5.34 -11.57
N THR A 119 16.73 -5.28 -10.38
CA THR A 119 16.62 -4.06 -9.57
C THR A 119 17.12 -4.32 -8.15
N LYS A 120 17.55 -3.24 -7.48
CA LYS A 120 17.54 -3.24 -6.02
C LYS A 120 16.12 -3.48 -5.51
N SER A 121 16.00 -4.05 -4.31
CA SER A 121 14.68 -4.09 -3.66
C SER A 121 14.20 -2.67 -3.39
N PHE A 122 12.91 -2.45 -3.56
CA PHE A 122 12.28 -1.16 -3.31
C PHE A 122 11.10 -1.34 -2.36
N ARG A 123 10.82 -0.29 -1.59
CA ARG A 123 9.77 -0.26 -0.57
C ARG A 123 9.29 1.17 -0.37
N HIS A 124 7.98 1.37 -0.36
CA HIS A 124 7.39 2.65 0.02
C HIS A 124 5.98 2.44 0.60
N LYS A 125 5.62 3.25 1.60
CA LYS A 125 4.27 3.26 2.17
C LYS A 125 3.48 4.45 1.63
N PHE A 126 2.31 4.16 1.07
CA PHE A 126 1.38 5.16 0.54
C PHE A 126 0.18 5.27 1.47
N ASP A 127 0.05 6.44 2.12
CA ASP A 127 -1.00 6.63 3.13
C ASP A 127 -2.41 6.77 2.53
N ASN A 128 -2.50 7.17 1.26
CA ASN A 128 -3.77 7.45 0.55
C ASN A 128 -4.12 6.39 -0.50
N VAL A 129 -3.57 5.19 -0.37
CA VAL A 129 -3.85 4.07 -1.28
C VAL A 129 -4.28 2.87 -0.45
N SER A 130 -5.49 2.40 -0.70
CA SER A 130 -6.03 1.16 -0.13
C SER A 130 -5.96 0.03 -1.15
N ILE A 131 -5.89 -1.22 -0.69
CA ILE A 131 -6.07 -2.42 -1.50
C ILE A 131 -7.57 -2.63 -1.77
N ASP A 132 -8.39 -2.69 -0.72
CA ASP A 132 -9.80 -3.05 -0.81
C ASP A 132 -10.69 -2.38 0.26
N CYS A 133 -10.16 -1.42 1.01
CA CYS A 133 -10.90 -0.79 2.11
C CYS A 133 -12.13 0.01 1.64
N ASP A 134 -12.08 0.59 0.44
CA ASP A 134 -13.17 1.39 -0.13
C ASP A 134 -13.32 1.13 -1.63
N SER A 135 -14.21 1.87 -2.30
CA SER A 135 -14.46 1.76 -3.74
C SER A 135 -13.32 2.29 -4.64
N ASN A 136 -12.33 2.96 -4.04
CA ASN A 136 -11.14 3.52 -4.67
C ASN A 136 -9.87 2.75 -4.25
N GLY A 137 -10.00 1.46 -3.90
CA GLY A 137 -8.88 0.57 -3.63
C GLY A 137 -8.30 -0.09 -4.90
N ILE A 138 -7.08 -0.61 -4.80
CA ILE A 138 -6.35 -1.30 -5.89
C ILE A 138 -7.18 -2.42 -6.53
N LEU A 139 -7.98 -3.18 -5.76
CA LEU A 139 -8.81 -4.28 -6.28
C LEU A 139 -10.23 -3.85 -6.66
N THR A 140 -10.71 -2.73 -6.12
CA THR A 140 -12.13 -2.33 -6.18
C THR A 140 -12.37 -1.20 -7.17
N LYS A 141 -11.39 -0.33 -7.40
CA LYS A 141 -11.48 0.82 -8.30
C LYS A 141 -11.71 0.39 -9.74
N LYS A 142 -12.69 1.03 -10.39
CA LYS A 142 -13.06 0.82 -11.79
C LYS A 142 -13.31 2.18 -12.46
N VAL A 143 -12.75 2.40 -13.64
CA VAL A 143 -13.03 3.61 -14.45
C VAL A 143 -14.29 3.43 -15.30
N HIS A 144 -14.65 2.18 -15.61
CA HIS A 144 -15.74 1.88 -16.54
C HIS A 144 -16.54 0.66 -16.08
N ASN A 145 -17.85 0.70 -16.32
CA ASN A 145 -18.77 -0.37 -15.94
C ASN A 145 -18.77 -1.56 -16.92
N SER A 146 -18.19 -1.39 -18.12
CA SER A 146 -18.27 -2.39 -19.18
C SER A 146 -16.95 -2.57 -19.94
N LYS A 147 -16.45 -3.81 -19.93
CA LYS A 147 -15.30 -4.28 -20.70
C LYS A 147 -15.44 -4.16 -22.23
N ARG A 148 -16.64 -3.82 -22.73
CA ARG A 148 -16.91 -3.63 -24.17
C ARG A 148 -16.45 -2.27 -24.69
N ASN A 149 -16.17 -1.32 -23.81
CA ASN A 149 -15.79 0.04 -24.18
C ASN A 149 -14.27 0.24 -24.29
N CYS A 150 -13.46 -0.77 -23.98
CA CYS A 150 -12.05 -0.73 -24.33
C CYS A 150 -11.93 -0.79 -25.86
N TYR A 151 -11.52 0.30 -26.50
CA TYR A 151 -10.98 0.23 -27.87
C TYR A 151 -9.84 -0.80 -27.94
N ARG A 152 -9.50 -1.27 -29.15
CA ARG A 152 -8.62 -2.42 -29.55
C ARG A 152 -7.44 -2.88 -28.66
N ASN A 153 -7.03 -2.16 -27.62
CA ASN A 153 -5.91 -2.40 -26.71
C ASN A 153 -6.26 -3.08 -25.37
N LYS A 154 -7.27 -3.95 -25.35
CA LYS A 154 -7.69 -4.67 -24.13
C LYS A 154 -6.62 -5.65 -23.65
N ILE A 155 -6.33 -5.64 -22.34
CA ILE A 155 -5.48 -6.66 -21.74
C ILE A 155 -6.31 -7.94 -21.54
N ARG A 156 -5.94 -9.04 -22.22
CA ARG A 156 -6.63 -10.34 -22.11
C ARG A 156 -6.24 -11.03 -20.79
N ASN A 157 -6.93 -10.78 -19.68
CA ASN A 157 -6.81 -11.59 -18.44
C ASN A 157 -8.09 -11.52 -17.60
N ARG A 158 -8.21 -12.45 -16.63
CA ARG A 158 -9.40 -12.64 -15.78
C ARG A 158 -9.57 -11.54 -14.71
N LEU A 159 -8.48 -11.02 -14.17
CA LEU A 159 -8.48 -10.04 -13.08
C LEU A 159 -8.60 -8.60 -13.63
N PRO A 160 -9.39 -7.73 -12.98
CA PRO A 160 -9.73 -6.40 -13.50
C PRO A 160 -8.53 -5.45 -13.53
N ASN A 161 -7.80 -5.36 -12.41
CA ASN A 161 -6.68 -4.44 -12.25
C ASN A 161 -5.34 -5.18 -12.34
N LYS A 162 -4.33 -4.51 -12.87
CA LYS A 162 -3.03 -5.09 -13.21
C LYS A 162 -1.92 -4.15 -12.82
N VAL A 163 -0.80 -4.72 -12.37
CA VAL A 163 0.45 -3.96 -12.22
C VAL A 163 1.09 -3.86 -13.59
N MET A 164 1.45 -2.65 -14.00
CA MET A 164 2.22 -2.34 -15.20
C MET A 164 3.57 -1.78 -14.80
N ILE A 165 4.64 -2.33 -15.38
CA ILE A 165 5.96 -1.73 -15.30
C ILE A 165 6.11 -0.76 -16.47
N THR A 166 6.63 0.43 -16.18
CA THR A 166 6.94 1.44 -17.19
C THR A 166 8.44 1.63 -17.33
N LYS A 167 8.87 1.94 -18.55
CA LYS A 167 10.22 2.40 -18.90
C LYS A 167 10.06 3.71 -19.65
N ASN A 168 10.64 4.79 -19.12
CA ASN A 168 10.50 6.15 -19.65
C ASN A 168 9.02 6.54 -19.89
N GLY A 169 8.14 6.18 -18.95
CA GLY A 169 6.71 6.43 -19.01
C GLY A 169 5.91 5.49 -19.93
N GLN A 170 6.55 4.56 -20.65
CA GLN A 170 5.86 3.61 -21.53
C GLN A 170 5.73 2.24 -20.87
N GLY A 171 4.54 1.63 -20.93
CA GLY A 171 4.29 0.30 -20.37
C GLY A 171 5.03 -0.82 -21.11
N ILE A 172 5.83 -1.61 -20.39
CA ILE A 172 6.67 -2.68 -20.95
C ILE A 172 6.23 -4.10 -20.56
N ASP A 173 5.64 -4.29 -19.38
CA ASP A 173 5.09 -5.58 -18.96
C ASP A 173 3.96 -5.43 -17.95
N PHE A 174 3.16 -6.48 -17.78
CA PHE A 174 1.99 -6.52 -16.91
C PHE A 174 1.90 -7.82 -16.12
N ALA A 175 1.55 -7.71 -14.84
CA ALA A 175 1.17 -8.82 -13.97
C ALA A 175 -0.28 -8.65 -13.48
N GLY A 176 -0.98 -9.77 -13.28
CA GLY A 176 -2.25 -9.75 -12.55
C GLY A 176 -2.00 -9.56 -11.05
N ILE A 177 -2.96 -8.96 -10.36
CA ILE A 177 -2.93 -8.79 -8.90
C ILE A 177 -3.86 -9.82 -8.29
N PHE A 178 -3.37 -10.67 -7.39
CA PHE A 178 -4.14 -11.74 -6.76
C PHE A 178 -3.85 -11.88 -5.26
#